data_AF-A0A6V7JCV1-F1
#
_entry.id   AF-A0A6V7JCV1-F1
#
_cell.length_a   1.000
_cell.length_b   1.000
_cell.length_c   1.000
_cell.angle_alpha   90.00
_cell.angle_beta   90.00
_cell.angle_gamma   90.00
#
_symmetry.space_group_name_H-M   'P 1'
#
loop_
_entity.id
_entity.type
_entity.pdbx_description
1 polymer ?
#
loop_
_entity_poly.entity_id
_entity_poly.type
_entity_poly.pdbx_seq_one_letter_code
_entity_poly.pdbx_strand_id
1 'polypeptide(L)'
;MSQPDYEQTAHDHAALLVLLKPIGPQIKQKTVLRLSERIIKSGSTFTIADSSGGTREIFVRFIKEHAVENDDWGDFQTHRRLIGLITFGKYEDQDELNELCRLHETLKVKYMNTLYDSRAVLLGPVESANINEPPENFTTPKNFKTRAAFYYDEICPSLEGQVLECLNSLFWILESKRLERSREKIDK
;
A
#
# COMPACT_ATOMS: atom_id res chain seq x y z
N MET A 1 12.76 1.92 21.08
CA MET A 1 11.65 1.48 21.95
C MET A 1 10.37 1.72 21.18
N SER A 2 9.49 0.74 21.03
CA SER A 2 8.22 0.90 20.31
C SER A 2 7.45 2.12 20.81
N GLN A 3 7.04 2.99 19.90
CA GLN A 3 6.33 4.22 20.25
C GLN A 3 4.85 3.90 20.49
N PRO A 4 4.26 4.31 21.63
CA PRO A 4 2.83 4.11 21.86
C PRO A 4 2.00 4.89 20.85
N ASP A 5 1.11 4.18 20.15
CA ASP A 5 0.07 4.77 19.28
C ASP A 5 -1.17 5.07 20.13
N TYR A 6 -1.38 6.36 20.44
CA TYR A 6 -2.52 6.83 21.23
C TYR A 6 -3.81 6.99 20.41
N GLU A 7 -3.74 6.90 19.08
CA GLU A 7 -4.92 6.97 18.20
C GLU A 7 -5.59 5.60 18.04
N GLN A 8 -4.98 4.54 18.58
CA GLN A 8 -5.44 3.18 18.45
C GLN A 8 -6.76 2.93 19.20
N THR A 9 -7.71 2.27 18.53
CA THR A 9 -8.98 1.81 19.13
C THR A 9 -9.12 0.29 19.12
N ALA A 10 -10.09 -0.25 19.86
CA ALA A 10 -10.38 -1.69 19.87
C ALA A 10 -10.81 -2.23 18.49
N HIS A 11 -11.42 -1.40 17.65
CA HIS A 11 -11.86 -1.80 16.30
C HIS A 11 -10.68 -2.03 15.36
N ASP A 12 -9.54 -1.40 15.60
CA ASP A 12 -8.32 -1.57 14.79
C ASP A 12 -7.75 -2.99 14.86
N HIS A 13 -8.15 -3.78 15.87
CA HIS A 13 -7.76 -5.18 15.97
C HIS A 13 -8.26 -6.05 14.81
N ALA A 14 -9.31 -5.61 14.12
CA ALA A 14 -9.89 -6.29 12.97
C ALA A 14 -9.60 -5.58 11.63
N ALA A 15 -8.76 -4.53 11.62
CA ALA A 15 -8.46 -3.73 10.44
C ALA A 15 -7.09 -4.07 9.83
N LEU A 16 -6.98 -3.95 8.51
CA LEU A 16 -5.71 -4.03 7.79
C LEU A 16 -4.95 -2.71 7.94
N LEU A 17 -3.67 -2.75 8.32
CA LEU A 17 -2.85 -1.56 8.44
C LEU A 17 -2.05 -1.30 7.16
N VAL A 18 -2.25 -0.12 6.56
CA VAL A 18 -1.60 0.30 5.30
C VAL A 18 -0.91 1.65 5.47
N LEU A 19 0.34 1.74 5.04
CA LEU A 19 1.14 2.96 5.13
C LEU A 19 1.02 3.78 3.84
N LEU A 20 0.64 5.04 3.97
CA LEU A 20 0.62 6.06 2.92
C LEU A 20 1.87 6.93 3.04
N LYS A 21 2.82 6.80 2.12
CA LYS A 21 4.12 7.51 2.22
C LYS A 21 4.46 8.32 0.98
N PRO A 22 4.60 9.66 1.06
CA PRO A 22 5.21 10.41 -0.03
C PRO A 22 6.71 10.09 -0.15
N ILE A 23 7.20 10.00 -1.37
CA ILE A 23 8.60 9.76 -1.74
C ILE A 23 9.05 10.79 -2.77
N GLY A 24 10.33 11.14 -2.68
CA GLY A 24 10.94 12.17 -3.53
C GLY A 24 10.53 13.61 -3.14
N PRO A 25 11.28 14.61 -3.62
CA PRO A 25 11.09 16.01 -3.26
C PRO A 25 10.01 16.73 -4.08
N GLN A 26 9.70 16.24 -5.29
CA GLN A 26 8.89 16.99 -6.26
C GLN A 26 7.39 17.01 -5.94
N ILE A 27 6.90 16.06 -5.14
CA ILE A 27 5.47 15.96 -4.84
C ILE A 27 5.08 16.98 -3.76
N LYS A 28 4.11 17.85 -4.09
CA LYS A 28 3.63 18.88 -3.15
C LYS A 28 2.82 18.24 -2.02
N GLN A 29 3.01 18.72 -0.80
CA GLN A 29 2.28 18.22 0.38
C GLN A 29 0.75 18.32 0.21
N LYS A 30 0.25 19.39 -0.44
CA LYS A 30 -1.19 19.55 -0.73
C LYS A 30 -1.75 18.41 -1.58
N THR A 31 -0.98 17.97 -2.58
CA THR A 31 -1.33 16.86 -3.46
C THR A 31 -1.36 15.55 -2.67
N VAL A 32 -0.34 15.30 -1.85
CA VAL A 32 -0.27 14.10 -0.98
C VAL A 32 -1.48 14.03 -0.04
N LEU A 33 -1.84 15.16 0.59
CA LEU A 33 -3.00 15.23 1.48
C LEU A 33 -4.29 14.91 0.72
N ARG A 34 -4.50 15.51 -0.45
CA ARG A 34 -5.68 15.26 -1.29
C ARG A 34 -5.78 13.80 -1.73
N LEU A 35 -4.67 13.19 -2.16
CA LEU A 35 -4.63 11.77 -2.55
C LEU A 35 -4.90 10.87 -1.36
N SER A 36 -4.30 11.16 -0.20
CA SER A 36 -4.50 10.39 1.03
C SER A 36 -5.96 10.45 1.50
N GLU A 37 -6.58 11.62 1.49
CA GLU A 37 -7.99 11.78 1.86
C GLU A 37 -8.93 10.99 0.96
N ARG A 38 -8.67 10.99 -0.36
CA ARG A 38 -9.45 10.19 -1.31
C ARG A 38 -9.31 8.69 -1.05
N ILE A 39 -8.09 8.23 -0.80
CA ILE A 39 -7.79 6.84 -0.47
C ILE A 39 -8.48 6.43 0.83
N ILE A 40 -8.37 7.24 1.88
CA ILE A 40 -9.02 6.96 3.15
C ILE A 40 -10.54 6.91 2.96
N LYS A 41 -11.12 7.89 2.27
CA LYS A 41 -12.57 7.96 2.07
C LYS A 41 -13.14 6.76 1.28
N SER A 42 -12.40 6.27 0.29
CA SER A 42 -12.87 5.20 -0.60
C SER A 42 -12.44 3.80 -0.16
N GLY A 43 -11.33 3.68 0.60
CA GLY A 43 -10.70 2.41 0.93
C GLY A 43 -10.79 1.99 2.40
N SER A 44 -11.32 2.82 3.30
CA SER A 44 -11.41 2.47 4.74
C SER A 44 -12.32 1.28 5.00
N THR A 45 -13.35 1.09 4.17
CA THR A 45 -14.21 -0.09 4.20
C THR A 45 -14.43 -0.59 2.78
N PHE A 46 -14.35 -1.90 2.59
CA PHE A 46 -14.69 -2.52 1.32
C PHE A 46 -15.27 -3.91 1.52
N THR A 47 -16.13 -4.31 0.59
CA THR A 47 -16.84 -5.59 0.64
C THR A 47 -16.26 -6.55 -0.37
N ILE A 48 -15.99 -7.78 0.07
CA ILE A 48 -15.47 -8.86 -0.77
C ILE A 48 -16.47 -10.01 -0.75
N ALA A 49 -16.76 -10.58 -1.92
CA ALA A 49 -17.50 -11.84 -2.02
C ALA A 49 -16.53 -13.00 -1.79
N ASP A 50 -16.87 -13.87 -0.83
CA ASP A 50 -16.16 -15.12 -0.63
C ASP A 50 -16.52 -16.16 -1.71
N SER A 51 -15.76 -17.24 -1.75
CA SER A 51 -15.96 -18.33 -2.71
C SER A 51 -17.27 -19.11 -2.50
N SER A 52 -17.95 -18.92 -1.36
CA SER A 52 -19.27 -19.47 -1.05
C SER A 52 -20.43 -18.51 -1.35
N GLY A 53 -20.15 -17.33 -1.92
CA GLY A 53 -21.16 -16.32 -2.26
C GLY A 53 -21.59 -15.42 -1.09
N GLY A 54 -20.98 -15.57 0.08
CA GLY A 54 -21.16 -14.66 1.22
C GLY A 54 -20.36 -13.37 1.03
N THR A 55 -20.86 -12.25 1.53
CA THR A 55 -20.13 -10.98 1.52
C THR A 55 -19.48 -10.72 2.87
N ARG A 56 -18.21 -10.28 2.84
CA ARG A 56 -17.46 -9.87 4.04
C ARG A 56 -17.06 -8.42 3.90
N GLU A 57 -17.35 -7.65 4.94
CA GLU A 57 -16.88 -6.28 5.08
C GLU A 57 -15.50 -6.31 5.74
N ILE A 58 -14.53 -5.63 5.11
CA ILE A 58 -13.16 -5.53 5.57
C ILE A 58 -12.86 -4.06 5.90
N PHE A 59 -12.20 -3.86 7.03
CA PHE A 59 -11.77 -2.54 7.51
C PHE A 59 -10.29 -2.33 7.21
N VAL A 60 -9.93 -1.11 6.82
CA VAL A 60 -8.55 -0.72 6.53
C VAL A 60 -8.23 0.56 7.28
N ARG A 61 -7.15 0.54 8.07
CA ARG A 61 -6.59 1.70 8.73
C ARG A 61 -5.39 2.19 7.92
N PHE A 62 -5.46 3.44 7.46
CA PHE A 62 -4.35 4.10 6.79
C PHE A 62 -3.58 4.98 7.77
N ILE A 63 -2.26 4.83 7.77
CA ILE A 63 -1.34 5.66 8.57
C ILE A 63 -0.35 6.36 7.66
N LYS A 64 0.18 7.51 8.10
CA LYS A 64 1.16 8.32 7.33
C LYS A 64 2.59 8.11 7.79
N GLU A 65 2.76 7.68 9.04
CA GLU A 65 4.04 7.42 9.67
C GLU A 65 3.96 6.11 10.45
N HIS A 66 5.00 5.30 10.32
CA HIS A 66 5.15 4.02 11.01
C HIS A 66 6.60 3.85 11.41
N ALA A 67 6.87 3.62 12.70
CA ALA A 67 8.20 3.30 13.17
C ALA A 67 8.46 1.80 12.94
N VAL A 68 9.60 1.45 12.32
CA VAL A 68 9.96 0.04 12.04
C VAL A 68 10.06 -0.78 13.32
N GLU A 69 10.49 -0.16 14.42
CA GLU A 69 10.57 -0.78 15.74
C GLU A 69 9.20 -1.30 16.26
N ASN A 70 8.10 -0.81 15.69
CA ASN A 70 6.76 -1.31 16.02
C ASN A 70 6.49 -2.67 15.35
N ASP A 71 7.19 -3.02 14.27
CA ASP A 71 7.06 -4.33 13.60
C ASP A 71 7.75 -5.44 14.39
N ASP A 72 8.77 -5.12 15.19
CA ASP A 72 9.52 -6.08 16.04
C ASP A 72 8.62 -6.69 17.14
N TRP A 73 7.54 -6.01 17.53
CA TRP A 73 6.54 -6.51 18.48
C TRP A 73 5.36 -7.23 17.81
N GLY A 74 5.41 -7.39 16.48
CA GLY A 74 4.28 -7.86 15.67
C GLY A 74 3.76 -9.26 16.02
N ASP A 75 4.56 -10.11 16.66
CA ASP A 75 4.12 -11.45 17.14
C ASP A 75 3.16 -11.40 18.32
N PHE A 76 3.23 -10.35 19.16
CA PHE A 76 2.31 -10.16 20.29
C PHE A 76 1.15 -9.21 19.95
N GLN A 77 1.29 -8.41 18.89
CA GLN A 77 0.33 -7.37 18.51
C GLN A 77 0.09 -7.37 17.00
N THR A 78 -0.58 -8.41 16.49
CA THR A 78 -0.85 -8.63 15.07
C THR A 78 -1.53 -7.43 14.38
N HIS A 79 -2.35 -6.68 15.10
CA HIS A 79 -3.05 -5.49 14.62
C HIS A 79 -2.13 -4.28 14.35
N ARG A 80 -0.87 -4.33 14.80
CA ARG A 80 0.16 -3.30 14.54
C ARG A 80 1.05 -3.63 13.36
N ARG A 81 0.90 -4.82 12.77
CA ARG A 81 1.72 -5.23 11.62
C ARG A 81 1.35 -4.39 10.42
N LEU A 82 2.34 -3.70 9.87
CA LEU A 82 2.17 -3.03 8.61
C LEU A 82 2.09 -4.06 7.48
N ILE A 83 0.92 -4.17 6.85
CA ILE A 83 0.61 -5.21 5.87
C ILE A 83 0.68 -4.67 4.43
N GLY A 84 0.37 -3.40 4.22
CA GLY A 84 0.40 -2.75 2.91
C GLY A 84 1.20 -1.46 2.86
N LEU A 85 1.78 -1.14 1.70
CA LEU A 85 2.52 0.09 1.45
C LEU A 85 2.02 0.76 0.17
N ILE A 86 1.61 2.02 0.25
CA ILE A 86 1.28 2.85 -0.91
C ILE A 86 2.17 4.09 -0.89
N THR A 87 2.99 4.25 -1.92
CA THR A 87 3.87 5.41 -2.03
C THR A 87 3.40 6.39 -3.08
N PHE A 88 3.59 7.69 -2.85
CA PHE A 88 3.29 8.74 -3.84
C PHE A 88 4.58 9.45 -4.24
N GLY A 89 4.85 9.57 -5.54
CA GLY A 89 5.99 10.31 -6.05
C GLY A 89 5.61 11.17 -7.24
N LYS A 90 6.37 12.24 -7.47
CA LYS A 90 6.31 13.03 -8.71
C LYS A 90 7.70 13.04 -9.34
N TYR A 91 7.78 12.90 -10.65
CA TYR A 91 9.01 12.99 -11.43
C TYR A 91 8.79 13.87 -12.66
N GLU A 92 9.86 14.47 -13.15
CA GLU A 92 9.88 15.27 -14.39
C GLU A 92 10.87 14.68 -15.42
N ASP A 93 11.85 13.90 -14.97
CA ASP A 93 12.83 13.22 -15.82
C ASP A 93 13.07 11.76 -15.42
N GLN A 94 13.88 11.07 -16.22
CA GLN A 94 14.17 9.65 -16.06
C GLN A 94 15.01 9.36 -14.81
N ASP A 95 15.88 10.28 -14.40
CA ASP A 95 16.73 10.11 -13.22
C ASP A 95 15.90 10.22 -11.94
N GLU A 96 14.95 11.16 -11.90
CA GLU A 96 13.97 11.27 -10.83
C GLU A 96 13.08 10.03 -10.75
N LEU A 97 12.59 9.51 -11.89
CA LEU A 97 11.81 8.26 -11.90
C LEU A 97 12.62 7.09 -11.33
N ASN A 98 13.89 6.95 -11.72
CA ASN A 98 14.77 5.91 -11.22
C ASN A 98 14.96 6.01 -9.69
N GLU A 99 15.12 7.24 -9.19
CA GLU A 99 15.26 7.50 -7.76
C GLU A 99 13.97 7.18 -7.00
N LEU A 100 12.80 7.53 -7.53
CA LEU A 100 11.52 7.15 -6.92
C LEU A 100 11.35 5.63 -6.83
N CYS A 101 11.69 4.91 -7.90
CA CYS A 101 11.68 3.44 -7.90
C CYS A 101 12.63 2.87 -6.84
N ARG A 102 13.83 3.44 -6.70
CA ARG A 102 14.82 3.04 -5.68
C ARG A 102 14.32 3.30 -4.26
N LEU A 103 13.75 4.48 -4.01
CA LEU A 103 13.20 4.85 -2.71
C LEU A 103 12.03 3.95 -2.31
N HIS A 104 11.15 3.62 -3.26
CA HIS A 104 10.05 2.68 -3.03
C HIS A 104 10.58 1.30 -2.60
N GLU A 105 11.49 0.70 -3.37
CA GLU A 105 12.05 -0.61 -3.03
C GLU A 105 12.83 -0.58 -1.70
N THR A 106 13.48 0.54 -1.38
CA THR A 106 14.13 0.73 -0.08
C THR A 106 13.12 0.70 1.08
N LEU A 107 11.97 1.37 0.94
CA LEU A 107 10.89 1.32 1.94
C LEU A 107 10.28 -0.09 2.04
N LYS A 108 10.14 -0.78 0.91
CA LYS A 108 9.64 -2.15 0.89
C LYS A 108 10.56 -3.09 1.67
N VAL A 109 11.88 -3.01 1.45
CA VAL A 109 12.87 -3.76 2.22
C VAL A 109 12.80 -3.40 3.71
N LYS A 110 12.61 -2.13 4.03
CA LYS A 110 12.48 -1.64 5.41
C LYS A 110 11.36 -2.33 6.20
N TYR A 111 10.24 -2.65 5.53
CA TYR A 111 9.05 -3.27 6.14
C TYR A 111 8.82 -4.73 5.71
N MET A 112 9.83 -5.38 5.11
CA MET A 112 9.66 -6.68 4.43
C MET A 112 9.16 -7.82 5.33
N ASN A 113 9.34 -7.71 6.64
CA ASN A 113 8.98 -8.75 7.60
C ASN A 113 7.46 -8.91 7.75
N THR A 114 6.70 -7.83 7.56
CA THR A 114 5.24 -7.82 7.75
C THR A 114 4.47 -7.43 6.48
N LEU A 115 5.15 -6.75 5.55
CA LEU A 115 4.57 -6.24 4.32
C LEU A 115 4.24 -7.39 3.35
N TYR A 116 2.99 -7.47 2.92
CA TYR A 116 2.54 -8.48 1.95
C TYR A 116 2.37 -7.92 0.54
N ASP A 117 1.91 -6.68 0.39
CA ASP A 117 1.75 -6.03 -0.91
C ASP A 117 2.16 -4.55 -0.85
N SER A 118 2.58 -4.03 -1.99
CA SER A 118 3.03 -2.65 -2.14
C SER A 118 2.63 -2.10 -3.49
N ARG A 119 2.21 -0.83 -3.54
CA ARG A 119 1.87 -0.12 -4.78
C ARG A 119 2.54 1.25 -4.81
N ALA A 120 3.00 1.66 -5.99
CA ALA A 120 3.53 3.00 -6.21
C ALA A 120 2.56 3.82 -7.06
N VAL A 121 2.30 5.07 -6.68
CA VAL A 121 1.53 6.04 -7.45
C VAL A 121 2.50 7.13 -7.87
N LEU A 122 2.76 7.23 -9.18
CA LEU A 122 3.80 8.08 -9.74
C LEU A 122 3.18 9.10 -10.69
N LEU A 123 3.39 10.37 -10.37
CA LEU A 123 2.95 11.53 -11.15
C LEU A 123 4.08 11.94 -12.10
N GLY A 124 3.87 11.80 -13.41
CA GLY A 124 4.85 12.11 -14.44
C GLY A 124 4.46 13.31 -15.30
N PRO A 125 5.37 13.77 -16.17
CA PRO A 125 5.15 14.92 -17.04
C PRO A 125 4.41 14.57 -18.34
N VAL A 126 4.15 13.29 -18.60
CA VAL A 126 3.49 12.80 -19.82
C VAL A 126 2.44 11.76 -19.43
N GLU A 127 1.33 11.73 -20.18
CA GLU A 127 0.29 10.73 -20.03
C GLU A 127 0.78 9.36 -20.49
N SER A 128 0.51 8.33 -19.69
CA SER A 128 0.82 6.95 -20.08
C SER A 128 -0.37 6.33 -20.81
N ALA A 129 -0.09 5.58 -21.88
CA ALA A 129 -1.11 4.82 -22.61
C ALA A 129 -1.74 3.72 -21.75
N ASN A 130 -0.97 3.15 -20.82
CA ASN A 130 -1.42 2.16 -19.86
C ASN A 130 -1.00 2.60 -18.47
N ILE A 131 -1.96 2.72 -17.57
CA ILE A 131 -1.71 3.17 -16.20
C ILE A 131 -0.67 2.34 -15.46
N ASN A 132 -0.49 1.06 -15.77
CA ASN A 132 0.47 0.20 -15.06
C ASN A 132 1.87 0.21 -15.70
N GLU A 133 2.06 0.97 -16.78
CA GLU A 133 3.32 1.04 -17.53
C GLU A 133 3.79 2.51 -17.60
N PRO A 134 5.10 2.75 -17.59
CA PRO A 134 5.63 4.10 -17.75
C PRO A 134 5.31 4.64 -19.16
N PRO A 135 5.23 5.97 -19.35
CA PRO A 135 5.08 6.57 -20.68
C PRO A 135 6.24 6.20 -21.62
N GLU A 136 6.06 6.31 -22.94
CA GLU A 136 7.00 5.79 -23.96
C GLU A 136 8.48 6.24 -23.80
N ASN A 137 8.71 7.44 -23.26
CA ASN A 137 10.05 8.00 -23.04
C ASN A 137 10.68 7.63 -21.69
N PHE A 138 9.96 6.86 -20.88
CA PHE A 138 10.36 6.51 -19.52
C PHE A 138 10.41 4.99 -19.37
N THR A 139 11.39 4.52 -18.61
CA THR A 139 11.54 3.10 -18.31
C THR A 139 11.77 2.91 -16.82
N THR A 140 11.09 1.93 -16.23
CA THR A 140 11.37 1.55 -14.85
C THR A 140 12.64 0.69 -14.78
N PRO A 141 13.48 0.87 -13.74
CA PRO A 141 14.64 0.01 -13.52
C PRO A 141 14.25 -1.47 -13.43
N LYS A 142 15.11 -2.39 -13.93
CA LYS A 142 14.84 -3.85 -13.91
C LYS A 142 14.62 -4.44 -12.51
N ASN A 143 15.16 -3.81 -11.48
CA ASN A 143 15.00 -4.22 -10.08
C ASN A 143 13.71 -3.70 -9.46
N PHE A 144 12.99 -2.80 -10.13
CA PHE A 144 11.68 -2.32 -9.68
C PHE A 144 10.63 -3.38 -10.03
N LYS A 145 10.22 -4.16 -9.02
CA LYS A 145 9.25 -5.26 -9.18
C LYS A 145 7.87 -4.88 -8.66
N THR A 146 7.76 -3.75 -7.96
CA THR A 146 6.47 -3.25 -7.50
C THR A 146 5.61 -2.78 -8.68
N ARG A 147 4.32 -3.05 -8.60
CA ARG A 147 3.33 -2.49 -9.50
C ARG A 147 3.16 -0.98 -9.26
N ALA A 148 3.44 -0.19 -10.28
CA ALA A 148 3.24 1.26 -10.27
C ALA A 148 1.99 1.64 -11.06
N ALA A 149 1.33 2.71 -10.64
CA ALA A 149 0.29 3.42 -11.37
C ALA A 149 0.84 4.80 -11.79
N PHE A 150 0.88 5.06 -13.09
CA PHE A 150 1.40 6.29 -13.69
C PHE A 150 0.26 7.24 -14.04
N TYR A 151 0.36 8.47 -13.56
CA TYR A 151 -0.62 9.53 -13.79
C TYR A 151 0.09 10.79 -14.30
N TYR A 152 -0.55 11.51 -15.22
CA TYR A 152 -0.09 12.83 -15.64
C TYR A 152 -0.56 13.95 -14.69
N ASP A 153 -1.80 13.83 -14.17
CA ASP A 153 -2.44 14.85 -13.34
C ASP A 153 -2.76 14.32 -11.93
N GLU A 154 -2.76 15.24 -10.96
CA GLU A 154 -3.14 15.06 -9.56
C GLU A 154 -4.62 14.66 -9.37
N ILE A 155 -5.42 14.74 -10.44
CA ILE A 155 -6.80 14.24 -10.45
C ILE A 155 -6.84 12.71 -10.34
N CYS A 156 -5.84 11.98 -10.84
CA CYS A 156 -5.71 10.52 -10.73
C CYS A 156 -7.06 9.76 -10.79
N PRO A 157 -7.74 9.69 -11.95
CA PRO A 157 -9.16 9.32 -12.03
C PRO A 157 -9.47 7.88 -11.60
N SER A 158 -8.50 6.97 -11.68
CA SER A 158 -8.64 5.55 -11.32
C SER A 158 -7.96 5.19 -10.00
N LEU A 159 -7.55 6.18 -9.20
CA LEU A 159 -6.80 5.98 -7.96
C LEU A 159 -7.52 5.01 -7.02
N GLU A 160 -8.81 5.23 -6.82
CA GLU A 160 -9.67 4.43 -5.95
C GLU A 160 -9.72 2.97 -6.42
N GLY A 161 -9.80 2.74 -7.74
CA GLY A 161 -9.76 1.40 -8.33
C GLY A 161 -8.41 0.70 -8.13
N GLN A 162 -7.31 1.41 -8.32
CA GLN A 162 -5.96 0.89 -8.09
C GLN A 162 -5.75 0.53 -6.61
N VAL A 163 -6.22 1.38 -5.70
CA VAL A 163 -6.14 1.12 -4.26
C VAL A 163 -7.01 -0.08 -3.89
N LEU A 164 -8.26 -0.13 -4.36
CA LEU A 164 -9.16 -1.23 -4.06
C LEU A 164 -8.62 -2.57 -4.56
N GLU A 165 -7.99 -2.61 -5.73
CA GLU A 165 -7.31 -3.81 -6.22
C GLU A 165 -6.14 -4.25 -5.32
N CYS A 166 -5.37 -3.29 -4.80
CA CYS A 166 -4.31 -3.56 -3.82
C CYS A 166 -4.89 -4.17 -2.52
N LEU A 167 -5.98 -3.60 -2.01
CA LEU A 167 -6.64 -4.08 -0.81
C LEU A 167 -7.25 -5.49 -1.00
N ASN A 168 -7.81 -5.76 -2.18
CA ASN A 168 -8.28 -7.10 -2.54
C ASN A 168 -7.15 -8.12 -2.59
N SER A 169 -6.01 -7.77 -3.20
CA SER A 169 -4.80 -8.60 -3.21
C SER A 169 -4.35 -8.95 -1.78
N LEU A 170 -4.26 -7.94 -0.91
CA LEU A 170 -3.92 -8.11 0.50
C LEU A 170 -4.87 -9.08 1.22
N PHE A 171 -6.18 -8.91 1.03
CA PHE A 171 -7.16 -9.81 1.63
C PHE A 171 -6.93 -11.27 1.22
N TRP A 172 -6.77 -11.54 -0.08
CA TRP A 172 -6.61 -12.90 -0.57
C TRP A 172 -5.31 -13.55 -0.08
N ILE A 173 -4.22 -12.78 0.01
CA ILE A 173 -2.95 -13.24 0.59
C ILE A 173 -3.14 -13.65 2.06
N LEU A 174 -3.83 -12.82 2.84
CA LEU A 174 -4.10 -13.09 4.25
C LEU A 174 -5.04 -14.27 4.47
N GLU A 175 -6.09 -14.39 3.65
CA GLU A 175 -7.04 -15.50 3.72
C GLU A 175 -6.37 -16.83 3.38
N SER A 176 -5.49 -16.83 2.35
CA SER A 176 -4.66 -18.00 2.02
C SER A 176 -3.77 -18.41 3.20
N LYS A 177 -3.07 -17.48 3.84
CA LYS A 177 -2.25 -17.76 5.03
C LYS A 177 -3.07 -18.23 6.24
N ARG A 178 -4.28 -17.68 6.42
CA ARG A 178 -5.21 -18.12 7.48
C ARG A 178 -5.59 -19.58 7.29
N LEU A 179 -5.90 -19.98 6.04
CA LEU A 179 -6.24 -21.35 5.70
C LEU A 179 -5.07 -22.31 5.93
N GLU A 180 -3.85 -21.94 5.52
CA GLU A 180 -2.64 -22.74 5.77
C GLU A 180 -2.46 -23.04 7.27
N ARG A 181 -2.47 -22.01 8.11
CA ARG A 181 -2.37 -22.16 9.58
C ARG A 181 -3.50 -22.97 10.21
N SER A 182 -4.70 -22.93 9.63
CA SER A 182 -5.85 -23.69 10.13
C SER A 182 -5.72 -25.20 9.87
N ARG A 183 -5.03 -25.57 8.78
CA ARG A 183 -4.80 -26.97 8.41
C ARG A 183 -3.70 -27.62 9.25
N GLU A 184 -2.71 -26.84 9.69
CA GLU A 184 -1.64 -27.30 10.58
C GLU A 184 -2.14 -27.84 11.94
N LYS A 185 -3.36 -27.47 12.36
CA LYS A 185 -3.94 -27.90 13.64
C LYS A 185 -4.71 -29.23 13.58
N ILE A 186 -4.93 -29.79 12.38
CA ILE A 186 -5.73 -31.01 12.21
C ILE A 186 -4.87 -32.28 12.34
N ASP A 187 -3.54 -32.17 12.20
CA ASP A 187 -2.61 -33.32 12.21
C ASP A 187 -1.99 -33.64 13.59
N LYS A 188 -2.64 -33.30 14.71
CA LYS A 188 -2.19 -33.70 16.06
C LYS A 188 -3.32 -34.16 16.97
#